data_AF-A0AAP2G9A4-F1
#
_entry.id   AF-A0AAP2G9A4-F1
#
_cell.length_a   1.000
_cell.length_b   1.000
_cell.length_c   1.000
_cell.angle_alpha   90.00
_cell.angle_beta   90.00
_cell.angle_gamma   90.00
#
_symmetry.space_group_name_H-M   'P 1'
#
loop_
_entity.id
_entity.type
_entity.pdbx_description
1 polymer ?
#
loop_
_entity_poly.entity_id
_entity_poly.type
_entity_poly.pdbx_seq_one_letter_code
_entity_poly.pdbx_strand_id
1 'polypeptide(L)'
;MARVTVEDCVDKVPNRFDLVMLAAHRAREISAGAEITVDRDNDKNPVVSLREIADETQQAADLRERMIESNQTQIEVDEPEEDAMALLMGAEADRPAEDDLSEEKLLRALMEAQEPR
;
A
#
# COMPACT_ATOMS: atom_id res chain seq x y z
N MET A 1 -17.02 -9.01 37.84
CA MET A 1 -17.36 -7.79 37.06
C MET A 1 -16.59 -6.63 37.66
N ALA A 2 -15.38 -6.44 37.15
CA ALA A 2 -14.55 -5.31 37.49
C ALA A 2 -15.20 -4.03 36.96
N ARG A 3 -15.24 -2.99 37.80
CA ARG A 3 -15.79 -1.68 37.42
C ARG A 3 -14.71 -0.90 36.68
N VAL A 4 -14.66 -1.01 35.36
CA VAL A 4 -13.82 -0.11 34.53
C VAL A 4 -14.54 1.23 34.39
N THR A 5 -13.83 2.35 34.61
CA THR A 5 -14.39 3.67 34.34
C THR A 5 -13.90 4.15 32.97
N VAL A 6 -14.68 5.02 32.33
CA VAL A 6 -14.29 5.59 31.03
C VAL A 6 -13.07 6.51 31.19
N GLU A 7 -12.84 7.02 32.40
CA GLU A 7 -11.71 7.90 32.74
C GLU A 7 -10.38 7.20 32.50
N ASP A 8 -10.26 5.92 32.91
CA ASP A 8 -9.04 5.13 32.73
C ASP A 8 -8.63 4.96 31.26
N CYS A 9 -9.59 5.04 30.34
CA CYS A 9 -9.39 4.86 28.90
C CYS A 9 -9.17 6.19 28.16
N VAL A 10 -9.78 7.28 28.64
CA VAL A 10 -9.73 8.59 27.95
C VAL A 10 -8.33 9.21 27.99
N ASP A 11 -7.52 8.90 29.01
CA ASP A 11 -6.11 9.32 29.06
C ASP A 11 -5.27 8.71 27.92
N LYS A 12 -5.68 7.55 27.39
CA LYS A 12 -4.98 6.85 26.30
C LYS A 12 -5.58 7.17 24.95
N VAL A 13 -6.91 7.34 24.89
CA VAL A 13 -7.65 7.73 23.69
C VAL A 13 -8.53 8.93 24.01
N PRO A 14 -8.05 10.17 23.76
CA PRO A 14 -8.74 11.40 24.16
C PRO A 14 -10.13 11.55 23.53
N ASN A 15 -10.30 11.04 22.30
CA ASN A 15 -11.58 11.04 21.61
C ASN A 15 -12.42 9.84 22.02
N ARG A 16 -13.54 10.11 22.70
CA ARG A 16 -14.48 9.09 23.17
C ARG A 16 -15.12 8.28 22.04
N PHE A 17 -15.33 8.87 20.86
CA PHE A 17 -15.87 8.14 19.71
C PHE A 17 -14.83 7.17 19.16
N ASP A 18 -13.57 7.60 19.04
CA ASP A 18 -12.48 6.74 18.58
C ASP A 18 -12.24 5.60 19.58
N LEU A 19 -12.30 5.89 20.89
CA LEU A 19 -12.23 4.86 21.94
C LEU A 19 -13.29 3.78 21.73
N VAL A 20 -14.55 4.18 21.48
CA VAL A 20 -15.64 3.24 21.22
C VAL A 20 -15.39 2.43 19.96
N MET A 21 -14.90 3.05 18.88
CA MET A 21 -14.58 2.34 17.65
C MET A 21 -13.45 1.31 17.83
N LEU A 22 -12.35 1.70 18.49
CA LEU A 22 -11.21 0.82 18.74
C LEU A 22 -11.59 -0.34 19.67
N ALA A 23 -12.31 -0.06 20.76
CA ALA A 23 -12.79 -1.09 21.68
C ALA A 23 -13.78 -2.04 21.00
N ALA A 24 -14.64 -1.55 20.10
CA ALA A 24 -15.55 -2.38 19.33
C ALA A 24 -14.81 -3.28 18.33
N HIS A 25 -13.79 -2.76 17.64
CA HIS A 25 -12.92 -3.53 16.76
C HIS A 25 -12.23 -4.66 17.55
N ARG A 26 -11.57 -4.32 18.66
CA ARG A 26 -10.91 -5.30 19.54
C ARG A 26 -11.88 -6.35 20.07
N ALA A 27 -13.08 -5.95 20.48
CA ALA A 27 -14.09 -6.89 20.97
C ALA A 27 -14.52 -7.90 19.89
N ARG A 28 -14.50 -7.50 18.61
CA ARG A 28 -14.75 -8.42 17.48
C ARG A 28 -13.59 -9.38 17.27
N GLU A 29 -12.34 -8.92 17.35
CA GLU A 29 -11.16 -9.80 17.30
C GLU A 29 -11.25 -10.89 18.39
N ILE A 30 -11.57 -10.52 19.63
CA ILE A 30 -11.74 -11.48 20.74
C ILE A 30 -12.91 -12.43 20.44
N SER A 31 -14.01 -11.92 19.86
CA SER A 31 -15.15 -12.75 19.47
C SER A 31 -14.80 -13.75 18.36
N ALA A 32 -13.85 -13.41 17.50
CA ALA A 32 -13.31 -14.27 16.45
C ALA A 32 -12.25 -15.26 16.96
N GLY A 33 -11.91 -15.22 18.26
CA GLY A 33 -10.97 -16.14 18.90
C GLY A 33 -9.58 -15.57 19.18
N ALA A 34 -9.37 -14.27 19.03
CA ALA A 34 -8.11 -13.65 19.44
C ALA A 34 -7.88 -13.83 20.95
N GLU A 35 -6.62 -14.12 21.32
CA GLU A 35 -6.23 -14.26 22.72
C GLU A 35 -6.39 -12.95 23.48
N ILE A 36 -6.84 -13.06 24.73
CA ILE A 36 -6.95 -11.93 25.65
C ILE A 36 -5.67 -11.80 26.46
N THR A 37 -5.29 -10.56 26.75
CA THR A 37 -4.06 -10.22 27.46
C THR A 37 -4.30 -9.85 28.93
N VAL A 38 -5.55 -9.82 29.36
CA VAL A 38 -5.99 -9.53 30.73
C VAL A 38 -6.90 -10.64 31.25
N ASP A 39 -6.88 -10.85 32.57
CA ASP A 39 -7.70 -11.86 33.22
C ASP A 39 -9.19 -11.59 33.09
N ARG A 40 -9.92 -12.63 32.69
CA ARG A 40 -11.36 -12.57 32.43
C ARG A 40 -12.17 -12.72 33.71
N ASP A 41 -12.67 -11.62 34.25
CA ASP A 41 -13.52 -11.60 35.45
C ASP A 41 -15.03 -11.62 35.11
N ASN A 42 -15.47 -12.67 34.40
CA ASN A 42 -16.83 -12.77 33.83
C ASN A 42 -17.24 -11.59 32.93
N ASP A 43 -16.26 -10.82 32.48
CA ASP A 43 -16.47 -9.65 31.63
C ASP A 43 -16.76 -10.05 30.18
N LYS A 44 -17.66 -9.30 29.55
CA LYS A 44 -17.97 -9.44 28.11
C LYS A 44 -16.83 -8.84 27.28
N ASN A 45 -16.71 -9.27 26.02
CA ASN A 45 -15.63 -8.84 25.12
C ASN A 45 -15.43 -7.30 25.05
N PRO A 46 -16.49 -6.46 25.02
CA PRO A 46 -16.31 -5.00 25.05
C PRO A 46 -15.64 -4.48 26.34
N VAL A 47 -15.99 -5.07 27.49
CA VAL A 47 -15.41 -4.66 28.79
C VAL A 47 -13.97 -5.15 28.90
N VAL A 48 -13.68 -6.37 28.45
CA VAL A 48 -12.31 -6.89 28.36
C VAL A 48 -11.46 -5.98 27.47
N SER A 49 -11.98 -5.56 26.30
CA SER A 49 -11.27 -4.67 25.37
C SER A 49 -10.95 -3.31 25.99
N LEU A 50 -11.88 -2.71 26.74
CA LEU A 50 -11.64 -1.46 27.44
C LEU A 50 -10.57 -1.61 28.54
N ARG A 51 -10.55 -2.75 29.24
CA ARG A 51 -9.51 -3.06 30.24
C ARG A 51 -8.13 -3.25 29.58
N GLU A 52 -8.06 -3.95 28.45
CA GLU A 52 -6.80 -4.08 27.70
C GLU A 52 -6.25 -2.72 27.21
N ILE A 53 -7.13 -1.78 26.84
CA ILE A 53 -6.74 -0.41 26.47
C ILE A 53 -6.29 0.39 27.71
N ALA A 54 -7.02 0.27 28.83
CA ALA A 54 -6.70 0.97 30.07
C ALA A 54 -5.36 0.51 30.70
N ASP A 55 -5.09 -0.80 30.63
CA ASP A 55 -3.87 -1.46 31.11
C ASP A 55 -2.72 -1.42 30.08
N GLU A 56 -2.95 -0.79 28.91
CA GLU A 56 -1.99 -0.63 27.81
C GLU A 56 -1.43 -1.95 27.24
N THR A 57 -2.06 -3.08 27.55
CA THR A 57 -1.73 -4.39 26.94
C THR A 57 -2.16 -4.47 25.48
N GLN A 58 -3.10 -3.61 25.07
CA GLN A 58 -3.41 -3.29 23.69
C GLN A 58 -3.27 -1.78 23.47
N GLN A 59 -2.20 -1.35 22.80
CA GLN A 59 -2.00 0.06 22.50
C GLN A 59 -3.01 0.55 21.46
N ALA A 60 -3.52 1.77 21.67
CA ALA A 60 -4.50 2.37 20.77
C ALA A 60 -3.96 2.58 19.34
N ALA A 61 -2.67 2.88 19.21
CA ALA A 61 -2.01 3.03 17.92
C ALA A 61 -2.02 1.71 17.12
N ASP A 62 -1.61 0.61 17.76
CA ASP A 62 -1.57 -0.71 17.13
C ASP A 62 -2.99 -1.19 16.77
N LEU A 63 -3.97 -0.97 17.65
CA LEU A 63 -5.37 -1.29 17.38
C LEU A 63 -5.91 -0.51 16.18
N ARG A 64 -5.51 0.75 16.03
CA ARG A 64 -5.89 1.59 14.91
C ARG A 64 -5.29 1.09 13.61
N GLU A 65 -4.01 0.69 13.62
CA GLU A 65 -3.35 0.16 12.44
C GLU A 65 -4.01 -1.15 11.99
N ARG A 66 -4.19 -2.12 12.89
CA ARG A 66 -4.89 -3.37 12.58
C ARG A 66 -6.31 -3.13 12.06
N MET A 67 -7.03 -2.16 12.64
CA MET A 67 -8.35 -1.78 12.16
C MET A 67 -8.30 -1.21 10.74
N ILE A 68 -7.30 -0.38 10.41
CA ILE A 68 -7.12 0.15 9.06
C ILE A 68 -6.83 -0.99 8.08
N GLU A 69 -5.85 -1.84 8.38
CA GLU A 69 -5.48 -2.99 7.56
C GLU A 69 -6.67 -3.91 7.30
N SER A 70 -7.49 -4.21 8.32
CA SER A 70 -8.66 -5.07 8.20
C SER A 70 -9.73 -4.53 7.22
N ASN A 71 -9.77 -3.21 7.00
CA ASN A 71 -10.74 -2.56 6.12
C ASN A 71 -10.17 -2.28 4.72
N GLN A 72 -8.84 -2.35 4.53
CA GLN A 72 -8.20 -2.19 3.23
C GLN A 72 -8.34 -3.47 2.40
N THR A 73 -9.48 -3.62 1.72
CA THR A 73 -9.81 -4.82 0.92
C THR A 73 -9.32 -4.76 -0.54
N GLN A 74 -8.87 -3.60 -1.00
CA GLN A 74 -8.35 -3.38 -2.35
C GLN A 74 -7.00 -2.66 -2.23
N ILE A 75 -5.91 -3.37 -2.50
CA ILE A 75 -4.57 -2.78 -2.61
C ILE A 75 -4.42 -2.43 -4.09
N GLU A 76 -4.35 -1.14 -4.42
CA GLU A 76 -3.96 -0.72 -5.76
C GLU A 76 -2.53 -1.20 -5.99
N VAL A 77 -2.38 -2.22 -6.84
CA VAL A 77 -1.07 -2.62 -7.33
C VAL A 77 -0.69 -1.55 -8.33
N ASP A 78 0.27 -0.69 -7.97
CA ASP A 78 0.97 0.15 -8.94
C ASP A 78 1.64 -0.79 -9.95
N GLU A 79 0.94 -1.11 -11.03
CA GLU A 79 1.55 -1.79 -12.16
C GLU A 79 2.62 -0.85 -12.72
N PRO A 80 3.84 -1.34 -12.99
CA PRO A 80 4.85 -0.52 -13.63
C PRO A 80 4.34 -0.11 -15.02
N GLU A 81 3.99 1.17 -15.17
CA GLU A 81 3.52 1.76 -16.45
C GLU A 81 4.57 1.65 -17.58
N GLU A 82 5.80 1.23 -17.26
CA GLU A 82 6.93 1.11 -18.18
C GLU A 82 6.66 0.13 -19.34
N ASP A 83 5.95 -0.98 -19.09
CA ASP A 83 5.69 -2.00 -20.12
C ASP A 83 4.61 -1.57 -21.13
N ALA A 84 3.64 -0.76 -20.70
CA ALA A 84 2.56 -0.30 -21.58
C ALA A 84 3.04 0.80 -22.55
N MET A 85 3.91 1.69 -22.10
CA MET A 85 4.51 2.73 -22.94
C MET A 85 5.48 2.12 -23.97
N ALA A 86 6.25 1.10 -23.60
CA ALA A 86 7.16 0.38 -24.50
C ALA A 86 6.43 -0.40 -25.61
N LEU A 87 5.26 -0.95 -25.32
CA LEU A 87 4.41 -1.62 -26.30
C LEU A 87 3.72 -0.63 -27.26
N LEU A 88 3.39 0.58 -26.77
CA LEU A 88 2.77 1.64 -27.55
C LEU A 88 3.77 2.41 -28.44
N MET A 89 5.01 2.59 -27.98
CA MET A 89 6.18 3.08 -28.74
C MET A 89 6.77 1.99 -29.65
N GLY A 90 5.89 1.15 -30.21
CA GLY A 90 6.21 -0.17 -30.74
C GLY A 90 7.51 -0.24 -31.52
N ALA A 91 8.50 -0.97 -31.00
CA ALA A 91 9.66 -1.55 -31.68
C ALA A 91 10.30 -0.81 -32.87
N GLU A 92 10.19 0.51 -32.96
CA GLU A 92 11.01 1.32 -33.85
C GLU A 92 12.28 1.63 -33.08
N ALA A 93 13.14 0.61 -33.02
CA ALA A 93 14.55 0.83 -32.84
C ALA A 93 14.94 1.94 -33.84
N ASP A 94 15.52 3.02 -33.31
CA ASP A 94 16.28 4.02 -34.03
C ASP A 94 17.43 3.31 -34.77
N ARG A 95 17.08 2.62 -35.86
CA ARG A 95 18.02 1.95 -36.75
C ARG A 95 18.32 2.97 -37.82
N PRO A 96 19.57 3.46 -37.93
CA PRO A 96 19.93 4.30 -39.06
C PRO A 96 19.63 3.52 -40.34
N ALA A 97 18.96 4.18 -41.30
CA ALA A 97 18.70 3.59 -42.60
C ALA A 97 20.02 3.10 -43.20
N GLU A 98 20.08 1.84 -43.61
CA GLU A 98 21.22 1.33 -44.37
C GLU A 98 21.23 2.08 -45.70
N ASP A 99 22.23 2.93 -45.89
CA ASP A 99 22.40 3.71 -47.10
C ASP A 99 22.86 2.74 -48.20
N ASP A 100 21.90 2.13 -48.91
CA ASP A 100 22.07 1.16 -50.01
C ASP A 100 22.63 1.82 -51.29
N LEU A 101 23.59 2.73 -51.15
CA LEU A 101 24.33 3.28 -52.29
C LEU A 101 25.50 2.34 -52.58
N SER A 102 25.32 1.45 -53.56
CA SER A 102 26.41 0.59 -54.03
C SER A 102 27.63 1.44 -54.40
N GLU A 103 28.84 0.95 -54.10
CA GLU A 103 30.10 1.65 -54.37
C GLU A 103 30.18 2.15 -55.82
N GLU A 104 29.57 1.42 -56.75
CA GLU A 104 29.46 1.76 -58.17
C GLU A 104 28.64 3.03 -58.43
N LYS A 105 27.55 3.25 -57.70
CA LYS A 105 26.73 4.48 -57.79
C LYS A 105 27.45 5.67 -57.17
N LEU A 106 28.20 5.46 -56.10
CA LEU A 106 29.00 6.50 -55.44
C LEU A 106 30.18 6.93 -56.33
N LEU A 107 30.90 5.96 -56.93
CA LEU A 107 31.99 6.21 -57.87
C LEU A 107 31.51 6.94 -59.13
N ARG A 108 30.32 6.60 -59.64
CA ARG A 108 29.73 7.30 -60.79
C ARG A 108 29.41 8.76 -60.46
N ALA A 109 28.79 9.04 -59.31
CA ALA A 109 28.47 10.40 -58.87
C ALA A 109 29.72 11.26 -58.65
N LEU A 110 30.81 10.65 -58.15
CA LEU A 110 32.10 11.34 -57.97
C LEU A 110 32.81 11.63 -59.30
N MET A 111 32.74 10.73 -60.28
CA MET A 111 33.31 10.97 -61.62
C MET A 111 32.54 12.05 -62.39
N GLU A 112 31.19 12.05 -62.33
CA GLU A 112 30.36 13.09 -62.95
C GLU A 112 30.63 14.48 -62.37
N ALA A 113 30.94 14.57 -61.07
CA ALA A 113 31.29 15.82 -60.41
C ALA A 113 32.71 16.31 -60.72
N GLN A 114 33.59 15.44 -61.24
CA GLN A 114 34.98 15.75 -61.57
C GLN A 114 35.26 15.98 -63.06
N GLU A 115 34.27 15.84 -63.96
CA GLU A 115 34.46 16.26 -65.36
C GLU A 115 34.55 17.80 -65.43
N PRO A 116 35.73 18.38 -65.77
CA PRO A 116 35.80 19.80 -66.06
C PRO A 116 35.14 20.05 -67.42
N ARG A 117 34.31 21.09 -67.48
CA ARG A 117 33.69 21.59 -68.71
C ARG A 117 34.70 21.96 -69.79
#